data_AF-A0A969N7K3-F1
#
_entry.id   AF-A0A969N7K3-F1
#
_cell.length_a   1.000
_cell.length_b   1.000
_cell.length_c   1.000
_cell.angle_alpha   90.00
_cell.angle_beta   90.00
_cell.angle_gamma   90.00
#
_symmetry.space_group_name_H-M   'P 1'
#
loop_
_entity.id
_entity.type
_entity.pdbx_description
1 polymer ?
#
loop_
_entity_poly.entity_id
_entity_poly.type
_entity_poly.pdbx_seq_one_letter_code
_entity_poly.pdbx_strand_id
1 'polypeptide(L)'
;MTQRTSHHLAFRQSENGRSTLLISVLEIDDPKVVSTCQMHEVDPSLAAGGARVRWNGEQDWDNDEYKGDVILVPLPDPGDPSRGRLLRDQGYAEKVPVIGHYRMEPDGAMILTTAYEMTESEERLWFASPNLRLRTSVVKRFGGFSMASFCSEIRKLSPTEPTV
;
A
#
# COMPACT_ATOMS: atom_id res chain seq x y z
N MET A 1 10.88 -4.39 8.39
CA MET A 1 10.00 -4.75 9.51
C MET A 1 8.96 -3.64 9.65
N THR A 2 7.70 -3.98 9.92
CA THR A 2 6.64 -3.01 10.18
C THR A 2 6.02 -3.23 11.55
N GLN A 3 5.71 -2.14 12.22
CA GLN A 3 4.84 -2.07 13.38
C GLN A 3 3.60 -1.28 12.98
N ARG A 4 2.42 -1.83 13.21
CA ARG A 4 1.13 -1.16 12.96
C ARG A 4 0.35 -1.05 14.26
N THR A 5 -0.24 0.11 14.49
CA THR A 5 -1.24 0.35 15.53
C THR A 5 -2.51 0.87 14.85
N SER A 6 -3.66 0.29 15.17
CA SER A 6 -4.95 0.68 14.61
C SER A 6 -5.93 0.97 15.74
N HIS A 7 -6.65 2.07 15.65
CA HIS A 7 -7.67 2.47 16.60
C HIS A 7 -9.05 2.33 15.97
N HIS A 8 -9.90 1.51 16.57
CA HIS A 8 -11.30 1.36 16.21
C HIS A 8 -12.13 2.40 16.95
N LEU A 9 -12.60 3.42 16.22
CA LEU A 9 -13.18 4.62 16.82
C LEU A 9 -14.51 4.34 17.54
N ALA A 10 -15.35 3.50 16.94
CA ALA A 10 -16.64 3.12 17.50
C ALA A 10 -16.50 2.33 18.82
N PHE A 11 -15.47 1.48 18.92
CA PHE A 11 -15.26 0.58 20.06
C PHE A 11 -14.25 1.12 21.07
N ARG A 12 -13.55 2.23 20.76
CA ARG A 12 -12.45 2.79 21.55
C ARG A 12 -11.37 1.76 21.90
N GLN A 13 -11.11 0.85 20.95
CA GLN A 13 -10.12 -0.21 21.09
C GLN A 13 -8.92 0.06 20.19
N SER A 14 -7.77 -0.50 20.57
CA SER A 14 -6.55 -0.45 19.79
C SER A 14 -6.03 -1.85 19.52
N GLU A 15 -5.59 -2.09 18.30
CA GLU A 15 -4.91 -3.31 17.88
C GLU A 15 -3.49 -2.99 17.44
N ASN A 16 -2.54 -3.81 17.90
CA ASN A 16 -1.17 -3.79 17.43
C ASN A 16 -0.89 -5.02 16.57
N GLY A 17 0.00 -4.86 15.60
CA GLY A 17 0.45 -5.96 14.76
C GLY A 17 1.85 -5.72 14.25
N ARG A 18 2.57 -6.81 14.02
CA ARG A 18 3.93 -6.80 13.47
C ARG A 18 3.94 -7.60 12.19
N SER A 19 4.66 -7.11 11.19
CA SER A 19 4.87 -7.91 9.98
C SER A 19 6.21 -7.63 9.31
N THR A 20 6.58 -8.53 8.42
CA THR A 20 7.68 -8.32 7.47
C THR A 20 7.08 -7.93 6.13
N LEU A 21 7.59 -6.84 5.56
CA LEU A 21 7.20 -6.34 4.25
C LEU A 21 8.36 -6.51 3.28
N LEU A 22 8.09 -7.09 2.12
CA LEU A 22 9.03 -7.19 1.01
C LEU A 22 8.43 -6.48 -0.20
N ILE A 23 9.12 -5.44 -0.66
CA ILE A 23 8.74 -4.66 -1.83
C ILE A 23 9.79 -4.87 -2.91
N SER A 24 9.36 -5.29 -4.10
CA SER A 24 10.20 -5.45 -5.28
C SER A 24 9.63 -4.59 -6.39
N VAL A 25 10.49 -3.78 -7.03
CA VAL A 25 10.12 -3.03 -8.24
C VAL A 25 10.03 -4.03 -9.40
N LEU A 26 9.04 -3.83 -10.27
CA LEU A 26 8.83 -4.59 -11.50
C LEU A 26 8.96 -3.64 -12.69
N GLU A 27 9.60 -4.12 -13.75
CA GLU A 27 9.70 -3.39 -15.01
C GLU A 27 8.34 -3.33 -15.71
N ILE A 28 8.20 -2.39 -16.65
CA ILE A 28 6.94 -2.17 -17.39
C ILE A 28 6.50 -3.38 -18.21
N ASP A 29 7.43 -4.18 -18.71
CA ASP A 29 7.20 -5.38 -19.50
C ASP A 29 7.06 -6.66 -18.65
N ASP A 30 7.14 -6.55 -17.32
CA ASP A 30 6.92 -7.69 -16.43
C ASP A 30 5.52 -8.29 -16.69
N PRO A 31 5.40 -9.61 -16.91
CA PRO A 31 4.11 -10.24 -17.22
C PRO A 31 3.01 -9.96 -16.19
N LYS A 32 3.37 -9.72 -14.92
CA LYS A 32 2.41 -9.37 -13.87
C LYS A 32 1.90 -7.94 -14.00
N VAL A 33 2.74 -7.01 -14.45
CA VAL A 33 2.31 -5.63 -14.74
C VAL A 33 1.33 -5.65 -15.91
N VAL A 34 1.70 -6.33 -17.00
CA VAL A 34 0.86 -6.49 -18.19
C VAL A 34 -0.49 -7.14 -17.85
N SER A 35 -0.48 -8.24 -17.11
CA SER A 35 -1.70 -8.94 -16.68
C SER A 35 -2.60 -8.08 -15.80
N THR A 36 -2.01 -7.30 -14.88
CA THR A 36 -2.77 -6.36 -14.03
C THR A 36 -3.42 -5.27 -14.87
N CYS A 37 -2.72 -4.69 -15.84
CA CYS A 37 -3.32 -3.71 -16.75
C CYS A 37 -4.48 -4.30 -17.55
N GLN A 38 -4.31 -5.51 -18.09
CA GLN A 38 -5.36 -6.20 -18.86
C GLN A 38 -6.60 -6.52 -18.02
N MET A 39 -6.44 -6.92 -16.75
CA MET A 39 -7.55 -7.16 -15.82
C MET A 39 -8.42 -5.91 -15.61
N HIS A 40 -7.81 -4.73 -15.69
CA HIS A 40 -8.48 -3.43 -15.55
C HIS A 40 -8.84 -2.80 -16.90
N GLU A 41 -8.69 -3.52 -18.01
CA GLU A 41 -8.95 -3.04 -19.36
C GLU A 41 -8.13 -1.78 -19.73
N VAL A 42 -6.89 -1.70 -19.23
CA VAL A 42 -5.94 -0.60 -19.49
C VAL A 42 -4.83 -1.06 -20.43
N ASP A 43 -4.42 -0.18 -21.35
CA ASP A 43 -3.22 -0.36 -22.18
C ASP A 43 -1.96 -0.39 -21.30
N PRO A 44 -1.18 -1.50 -21.27
CA PRO A 44 0.04 -1.60 -20.46
C PRO A 44 1.08 -0.52 -20.74
N SER A 45 1.09 0.09 -21.93
CA SER A 45 2.03 1.16 -22.28
C SER A 45 1.83 2.45 -21.46
N LEU A 46 0.69 2.58 -20.78
CA LEU A 46 0.39 3.71 -19.89
C LEU A 46 0.96 3.53 -18.47
N ALA A 47 1.46 2.34 -18.14
CA ALA A 47 2.03 2.06 -16.82
C ALA A 47 3.43 2.66 -16.68
N ALA A 48 3.77 3.14 -15.49
CA ALA A 48 5.13 3.59 -15.17
C ALA A 48 6.05 2.45 -14.67
N GLY A 49 5.61 1.19 -14.79
CA GLY A 49 6.22 0.01 -14.17
C GLY A 49 5.30 -0.62 -13.14
N GLY A 50 5.85 -1.31 -12.14
CA GLY A 50 5.05 -1.87 -11.05
C GLY A 50 5.83 -2.13 -9.77
N ALA A 51 5.13 -2.59 -8.76
CA ALA A 51 5.73 -3.08 -7.53
C ALA A 51 4.96 -4.31 -7.02
N ARG A 52 5.70 -5.35 -6.64
CA ARG A 52 5.16 -6.48 -5.88
C ARG A 52 5.38 -6.24 -4.39
N VAL A 53 4.30 -6.21 -3.63
CA VAL A 53 4.32 -6.05 -2.19
C VAL A 53 3.84 -7.35 -1.54
N ARG A 54 4.74 -7.98 -0.78
CA ARG A 54 4.43 -9.18 0.01
C ARG A 54 4.54 -8.89 1.49
N TRP A 55 3.64 -9.46 2.27
CA TRP A 55 3.69 -9.37 3.72
C TRP A 55 3.47 -10.71 4.39
N ASN A 56 4.12 -10.89 5.54
CA ASN A 56 3.83 -11.95 6.50
C ASN A 56 3.79 -11.32 7.89
N GLY A 57 2.62 -11.34 8.52
CA GLY A 57 2.40 -10.72 9.81
C GLY A 57 1.69 -11.61 10.81
N GLU A 58 1.81 -11.20 12.05
CA GLU A 58 1.16 -11.80 13.21
C GLU A 58 0.39 -10.68 13.93
N GLN A 59 -0.76 -11.01 14.51
CA GLN A 59 -1.51 -10.10 15.39
C GLN A 59 -1.36 -10.56 16.84
N ASP A 60 -1.31 -9.61 17.79
CA ASP A 60 -1.06 -9.93 19.20
C ASP A 60 -2.17 -10.78 19.85
N TRP A 61 -3.35 -10.87 19.21
CA TRP A 61 -4.54 -11.53 19.75
C TRP A 61 -4.85 -12.90 19.14
N ASP A 62 -4.12 -13.34 18.12
CA ASP A 62 -4.26 -14.68 17.53
C ASP A 62 -2.94 -15.22 16.97
N ASN A 63 -2.80 -16.54 16.90
CA ASN A 63 -1.64 -17.23 16.34
C ASN A 63 -1.72 -17.41 14.81
N ASP A 64 -2.68 -16.76 14.16
CA ASP A 64 -2.85 -16.84 12.71
C ASP A 64 -1.82 -16.00 11.95
N GLU A 65 -1.24 -16.60 10.91
CA GLU A 65 -0.35 -15.90 9.97
C GLU A 65 -1.17 -15.12 8.94
N TYR A 66 -1.09 -13.79 9.00
CA TYR A 66 -1.71 -12.89 8.04
C TYR A 66 -0.74 -12.59 6.90
N LYS A 67 -0.80 -13.40 5.84
CA LYS A 67 0.01 -13.27 4.63
C LYS A 67 -0.75 -12.61 3.49
N GLY A 68 -0.01 -11.90 2.63
CA GLY A 68 -0.56 -11.44 1.38
C GLY A 68 0.51 -11.04 0.35
N ASP A 69 0.04 -10.88 -0.87
CA ASP A 69 0.85 -10.67 -2.07
C ASP A 69 0.01 -9.86 -3.07
N VAL A 70 0.47 -8.66 -3.42
CA VAL A 70 -0.25 -7.77 -4.32
C VAL A 70 0.71 -7.13 -5.31
N ILE A 71 0.24 -6.97 -6.54
CA ILE A 71 0.89 -6.18 -7.59
C ILE A 71 0.23 -4.81 -7.63
N LEU A 72 1.06 -3.77 -7.58
CA LEU A 72 0.65 -2.38 -7.70
C LEU A 72 1.19 -1.84 -9.03
N VAL A 73 0.32 -1.26 -9.85
CA VAL A 73 0.71 -0.67 -11.14
C VAL A 73 0.27 0.80 -11.18
N PRO A 74 1.20 1.75 -11.05
CA PRO A 74 0.89 3.17 -11.19
C PRO A 74 0.66 3.53 -12.67
N LEU A 75 -0.44 4.26 -12.91
CA LEU A 75 -0.80 4.88 -14.19
C LEU A 75 -0.82 6.41 -13.98
N PRO A 76 0.27 7.12 -14.31
CA PRO A 76 0.32 8.56 -14.14
C PRO A 76 -0.65 9.28 -15.08
N ASP A 77 -1.21 10.41 -14.63
CA ASP A 77 -2.06 11.25 -15.47
C ASP A 77 -1.23 11.92 -16.57
N PRO A 78 -1.73 11.99 -17.83
CA PRO A 78 -1.04 12.70 -18.90
C PRO A 78 -0.81 14.17 -18.53
N GLY A 79 0.46 14.58 -18.54
CA GLY A 79 0.86 15.97 -18.24
C GLY A 79 1.09 16.28 -16.75
N ASP A 80 0.74 15.38 -15.83
CA ASP A 80 1.09 15.51 -14.41
C ASP A 80 1.44 14.15 -13.79
N PRO A 81 2.72 13.74 -13.83
CA PRO A 81 3.13 12.45 -13.29
C PRO A 81 3.06 12.36 -11.76
N SER A 82 2.82 13.49 -11.07
CA SER A 82 2.69 13.52 -9.62
C SER A 82 1.37 12.92 -9.14
N ARG A 83 0.41 12.67 -10.02
CA ARG A 83 -0.88 12.06 -9.68
C ARG A 83 -1.27 11.02 -10.72
N GLY A 84 -2.24 10.19 -10.36
CA GLY A 84 -2.82 9.24 -11.29
C GLY A 84 -3.56 8.11 -10.60
N ARG A 85 -3.73 7.03 -11.33
CA ARG A 85 -4.41 5.82 -10.87
C ARG A 85 -3.39 4.79 -10.39
N LEU A 86 -3.79 3.94 -9.43
CA LEU A 86 -2.99 2.83 -8.93
C LEU A 86 -3.82 1.55 -9.06
N LEU A 87 -3.51 0.74 -10.06
CA LEU A 87 -4.15 -0.56 -10.25
C LEU A 87 -3.62 -1.56 -9.24
N ARG A 88 -4.47 -2.53 -8.89
CA ARG A 88 -4.11 -3.67 -8.04
C ARG A 88 -4.60 -4.94 -8.69
N ASP A 89 -3.80 -6.00 -8.65
CA ASP A 89 -4.25 -7.33 -9.12
C ASP A 89 -5.30 -7.96 -8.19
N GLN A 90 -5.41 -7.47 -6.95
CA GLN A 90 -6.39 -7.91 -5.96
C GLN A 90 -6.93 -6.72 -5.13
N GLY A 91 -8.22 -6.74 -4.81
CA GLY A 91 -8.87 -5.80 -3.87
C GLY A 91 -8.59 -6.13 -2.40
N TYR A 92 -8.84 -5.18 -1.48
CA TYR A 92 -8.64 -5.42 -0.02
C TYR A 92 -9.75 -6.27 0.60
N ALA A 93 -10.99 -6.16 0.12
CA ALA A 93 -12.17 -6.77 0.75
C ALA A 93 -13.11 -7.47 -0.24
N GLU A 94 -13.19 -6.99 -1.47
CA GLU A 94 -14.12 -7.50 -2.49
C GLU A 94 -13.36 -7.98 -3.72
N LYS A 95 -13.87 -9.04 -4.35
CA LYS A 95 -13.30 -9.63 -5.59
C LYS A 95 -13.45 -8.74 -6.82
N VAL A 96 -13.89 -7.49 -6.65
CA VAL A 96 -14.04 -6.51 -7.72
C VAL A 96 -12.76 -5.68 -7.80
N PRO A 97 -12.16 -5.50 -8.99
CA PRO A 97 -10.99 -4.65 -9.14
C PRO A 97 -11.33 -3.21 -8.72
N VAL A 98 -10.63 -2.69 -7.71
CA VAL A 98 -10.73 -1.28 -7.29
C VAL A 98 -9.47 -0.54 -7.70
N ILE A 99 -9.69 0.58 -8.39
CA ILE A 99 -8.64 1.48 -8.80
C ILE A 99 -8.43 2.53 -7.70
N GLY A 100 -7.21 2.58 -7.15
CA GLY A 100 -6.82 3.66 -6.26
C GLY A 100 -6.43 4.91 -7.03
N HIS A 101 -6.44 6.06 -6.36
CA HIS A 101 -5.89 7.31 -6.90
C HIS A 101 -4.77 7.78 -6.00
N TYR A 102 -3.61 8.05 -6.59
CA TYR A 102 -2.46 8.57 -5.88
C TYR A 102 -2.20 10.03 -6.23
N ARG A 103 -1.61 10.76 -5.29
CA ARG A 103 -1.04 12.09 -5.50
C ARG A 103 0.21 12.26 -4.65
N MET A 104 1.27 12.75 -5.25
CA MET A 104 2.50 13.16 -4.59
C MET A 104 2.35 14.59 -4.11
N GLU A 105 2.70 14.82 -2.86
CA GLU A 105 2.72 16.13 -2.24
C GLU A 105 4.08 16.82 -2.46
N PRO A 106 4.15 18.16 -2.35
CA PRO A 106 5.41 18.90 -2.47
C PRO A 106 6.50 18.47 -1.47
N ASP A 107 6.11 17.89 -0.34
CA ASP A 107 7.02 17.36 0.68
C ASP A 107 7.50 15.92 0.40
N GLY A 108 7.10 15.34 -0.74
CA GLY A 108 7.46 13.99 -1.15
C GLY A 108 6.60 12.89 -0.54
N ALA A 109 5.57 13.23 0.25
CA ALA A 109 4.60 12.25 0.71
C ALA A 109 3.66 11.81 -0.42
N MET A 110 3.22 10.56 -0.40
CA MET A 110 2.19 10.04 -1.28
C MET A 110 0.87 9.96 -0.50
N ILE A 111 -0.19 10.57 -1.04
CA ILE A 111 -1.57 10.31 -0.65
C ILE A 111 -2.15 9.26 -1.59
N LEU A 112 -2.77 8.23 -1.03
CA LEU A 112 -3.44 7.17 -1.76
C LEU A 112 -4.87 7.05 -1.26
N THR A 113 -5.83 7.22 -2.16
CA THR A 113 -7.26 7.07 -1.88
C THR A 113 -7.82 5.86 -2.61
N THR A 114 -8.65 5.09 -1.92
CA THR A 114 -9.39 3.96 -2.50
C THR A 114 -10.80 3.96 -1.95
N ALA A 115 -11.79 3.87 -2.83
CA ALA A 115 -13.20 3.82 -2.45
C ALA A 115 -13.86 2.56 -3.01
N TYR A 116 -14.60 1.89 -2.14
CA TYR A 116 -15.59 0.83 -2.41
C TYR A 116 -16.98 1.43 -2.17
N GLU A 117 -18.03 0.72 -2.55
CA GLU A 117 -19.42 1.22 -2.44
C GLU A 117 -19.76 1.77 -1.04
N MET A 118 -19.29 1.09 0.02
CA MET A 118 -19.60 1.46 1.41
C MET A 118 -18.37 1.84 2.25
N THR A 119 -17.16 1.77 1.68
CA THR A 119 -15.90 1.95 2.41
C THR A 119 -14.95 2.85 1.65
N GLU A 120 -14.49 3.92 2.29
CA GLU A 120 -13.43 4.77 1.76
C GLU A 120 -12.18 4.63 2.62
N SER A 121 -11.01 4.62 1.99
CA SER A 121 -9.73 4.64 2.68
C SER A 121 -8.84 5.72 2.08
N GLU A 122 -8.18 6.46 2.95
CA GLU A 122 -7.10 7.39 2.59
C GLU A 122 -5.86 7.00 3.38
N GLU A 123 -4.75 6.84 2.67
CA GLU A 123 -3.44 6.54 3.23
C GLU A 123 -2.46 7.66 2.88
N ARG A 124 -1.66 8.10 3.84
CA ARG A 124 -0.52 9.00 3.62
C ARG A 124 0.76 8.26 3.95
N LEU A 125 1.69 8.16 3.02
CA LEU A 125 2.97 7.47 3.17
C LEU A 125 4.13 8.42 2.87
N TRP A 126 5.17 8.40 3.68
CA TRP A 126 6.37 9.22 3.46
C TRP A 126 7.62 8.58 4.08
N PHE A 127 8.79 9.00 3.62
CA PHE A 127 10.06 8.60 4.21
C PHE A 127 10.50 9.66 5.23
N ALA A 128 10.53 9.31 6.52
CA ALA A 128 11.14 10.14 7.56
C ALA A 128 12.68 10.07 7.51
N SER A 129 13.22 9.01 6.91
CA SER A 129 14.62 8.86 6.50
C SER A 129 14.71 7.81 5.38
N PRO A 130 15.85 7.63 4.69
CA PRO A 130 15.99 6.62 3.63
C PRO A 130 15.64 5.17 4.07
N ASN A 131 15.69 4.91 5.38
CA ASN A 131 15.46 3.59 5.97
C ASN A 131 14.23 3.55 6.90
N LEU A 132 13.48 4.64 7.02
CA LEU A 132 12.26 4.72 7.83
C LEU A 132 11.12 5.30 6.99
N ARG A 133 10.18 4.44 6.61
CA ARG A 133 8.91 4.85 6.02
C ARG A 133 7.84 4.89 7.10
N LEU A 134 7.06 5.97 7.12
CA LEU A 134 5.92 6.12 7.98
C LEU A 134 4.65 6.14 7.13
N ARG A 135 3.57 5.64 7.70
CA ARG A 135 2.27 5.69 7.05
C ARG A 135 1.16 5.94 8.08
N THR A 136 0.23 6.80 7.73
CA THR A 136 -1.05 6.93 8.41
C THR A 136 -2.17 6.52 7.47
N SER A 137 -3.27 6.01 8.03
CA SER A 137 -4.48 5.79 7.25
C SER A 137 -5.72 6.05 8.05
N VAL A 138 -6.79 6.41 7.34
CA VAL A 138 -8.15 6.49 7.87
C VAL A 138 -9.07 5.69 6.97
N VAL A 139 -9.96 4.94 7.59
CA VAL A 139 -11.03 4.20 6.92
C VAL A 139 -12.36 4.76 7.36
N LYS A 140 -13.20 5.12 6.40
CA LYS A 140 -14.60 5.45 6.62
C LYS A 140 -15.47 4.29 6.16
N ARG A 141 -16.51 3.98 6.93
CA ARG A 141 -17.57 3.03 6.55
C ARG A 141 -18.91 3.70 6.77
N PHE A 142 -19.84 3.52 5.84
CA PHE A 142 -21.18 4.12 5.93
C PHE A 142 -21.15 5.65 6.17
N GLY A 143 -20.17 6.35 5.58
CA GLY A 143 -19.98 7.80 5.73
C GLY A 143 -19.32 8.27 7.04
N GLY A 144 -19.04 7.38 8.00
CA GLY A 144 -18.39 7.71 9.26
C GLY A 144 -16.98 7.14 9.38
N PHE A 145 -16.06 7.82 10.07
CA PHE A 145 -14.74 7.27 10.37
C PHE A 145 -14.86 6.04 11.28
N SER A 146 -14.38 4.89 10.80
CA SER A 146 -14.41 3.63 11.55
C SER A 146 -13.07 3.31 12.20
N MET A 147 -11.96 3.60 11.50
CA MET A 147 -10.63 3.21 11.93
C MET A 147 -9.57 4.24 11.52
N ALA A 148 -8.59 4.46 12.39
CA ALA A 148 -7.38 5.19 12.08
C ALA A 148 -6.15 4.33 12.42
N SER A 149 -5.15 4.30 11.54
CA SER A 149 -3.95 3.49 11.75
C SER A 149 -2.67 4.30 11.56
N PHE A 150 -1.63 3.89 12.27
CA PHE A 150 -0.27 4.36 12.10
C PHE A 150 0.67 3.17 11.92
N CYS A 151 1.58 3.27 10.96
CA CYS A 151 2.60 2.28 10.68
C CYS A 151 3.99 2.93 10.69
N SER A 152 4.96 2.26 11.33
CA SER A 152 6.38 2.54 11.19
C SER A 152 7.09 1.36 10.55
N GLU A 153 7.82 1.63 9.46
CA GLU A 153 8.37 0.62 8.58
C GLU A 153 9.88 0.86 8.42
N ILE A 154 10.69 -0.01 9.02
CA ILE A 154 12.16 0.10 9.02
C ILE A 154 12.74 -0.86 8.00
N ARG A 155 13.59 -0.34 7.11
CA ARG A 155 14.33 -1.14 6.13
C ARG A 155 15.30 -2.08 6.87
N LYS A 156 15.25 -3.37 6.54
CA LYS A 156 16.28 -4.32 6.98
C LYS A 156 17.53 -4.08 6.14
N LEU A 157 18.61 -3.66 6.77
CA LEU A 157 19.92 -3.55 6.14
C LEU A 157 20.59 -4.93 6.17
N SER A 158 21.18 -5.34 5.05
CA SER A 158 22.16 -6.42 5.07
C SER A 158 23.31 -6.02 6.00
N PRO A 159 23.95 -6.95 6.72
CA PRO A 159 25.24 -6.64 7.33
C PRO A 159 26.17 -6.16 6.21
N THR A 160 26.77 -4.99 6.38
CA THR A 160 27.90 -4.57 5.54
C THR A 160 28.99 -5.62 5.76
N GLU A 161 29.44 -6.30 4.71
CA GLU A 161 30.66 -7.11 4.83
C GLU A 161 31.78 -6.19 5.34
N PRO A 162 32.54 -6.60 6.36
CA PRO A 162 33.65 -5.80 6.82
C PRO A 162 34.63 -5.64 5.66
N THR A 163 34.93 -4.39 5.31
CA THR A 163 36.01 -4.06 4.39
C THR A 163 37.30 -4.66 4.95
N VAL A 164 37.85 -5.67 4.25
CA VAL A 164 39.15 -6.28 4.56
C VAL A 164 40.27 -5.31 4.19
#